data_AF-A0A928TCU5-F1
#
_entry.id   AF-A0A928TCU5-F1
#
_cell.length_a   1.000
_cell.length_b   1.000
_cell.length_c   1.000
_cell.angle_alpha   90.00
_cell.angle_beta   90.00
_cell.angle_gamma   90.00
#
_symmetry.space_group_name_H-M   'P 1'
#
loop_
_entity.id
_entity.type
_entity.pdbx_description
1 polymer ?
#
loop_
_entity_poly.entity_id
_entity_poly.type
_entity_poly.pdbx_seq_one_letter_code
_entity_poly.pdbx_strand_id
1 'polypeptide(L)'
;MHVVAWRARSAVGNVRVRKRALQSAVHPTIARLLTDDREAWERQRSQYLGYHEKRQFAGAGPRRRLGLLNALLLALEKAGARADVSDREGRAIIVTVGRIAVRCRLESTWMRTTRSPEREERLDFHVHAGGNSNASRFAWKERRGLVLESCLPEIATGILVAAELEQRDREWQYYNDLLRLQAEAFREQERQREKRRLEARDRLITDARQLRQADAIRSLVAAARRELNADSIEFARWQCWALTEANALDPVQSGRLTLTVPH
;
A
#
# COMPACT_ATOMS: atom_id res chain seq x y z
N MET A 1 -15.14 -4.90 -17.79
CA MET A 1 -15.60 -3.54 -17.42
C MET A 1 -17.10 -3.30 -17.65
N HIS A 2 -17.70 -3.80 -18.75
CA HIS A 2 -19.11 -3.52 -19.08
C HIS A 2 -20.13 -3.83 -17.98
N VAL A 3 -20.00 -4.95 -17.26
CA VAL A 3 -20.93 -5.31 -16.17
C VAL A 3 -20.85 -4.35 -14.98
N VAL A 4 -19.64 -3.93 -14.59
CA VAL A 4 -19.43 -2.97 -13.49
C VAL A 4 -20.00 -1.61 -13.85
N ALA A 5 -19.71 -1.12 -15.06
CA ALA A 5 -20.22 0.15 -15.55
C ALA A 5 -21.76 0.14 -15.65
N TRP A 6 -22.36 -0.97 -16.08
CA TRP A 6 -23.81 -1.12 -16.14
C TRP A 6 -24.48 -1.11 -14.76
N ARG A 7 -23.91 -1.83 -13.78
CA ARG A 7 -24.40 -1.82 -12.39
C ARG A 7 -24.29 -0.44 -11.75
N ALA A 8 -23.13 0.21 -11.92
CA ALA A 8 -22.89 1.56 -11.43
C ALA A 8 -23.88 2.56 -12.04
N ARG A 9 -24.10 2.52 -13.35
CA ARG A 9 -25.07 3.39 -14.03
C ARG A 9 -26.50 3.16 -13.53
N SER A 10 -26.87 1.91 -13.30
CA SER A 10 -28.19 1.53 -12.77
C SER A 10 -28.39 2.05 -11.34
N ALA A 11 -27.37 1.99 -10.49
CA ALA A 11 -27.41 2.51 -9.12
C ALA A 11 -27.50 4.05 -9.06
N VAL A 12 -26.76 4.74 -9.94
CA VAL A 12 -26.75 6.20 -10.03
C VAL A 12 -28.11 6.75 -10.51
N GLY A 13 -28.71 6.14 -11.53
CA GLY A 13 -29.96 6.61 -12.11
C GLY A 13 -29.85 7.97 -12.82
N ASN A 14 -30.94 8.75 -12.81
CA ASN A 14 -30.99 10.06 -13.48
C ASN A 14 -30.46 11.17 -12.54
N VAL A 15 -29.38 11.83 -12.94
CA VAL A 15 -28.74 12.91 -12.19
C VAL A 15 -28.85 14.21 -12.97
N ARG A 16 -29.38 15.26 -12.34
CA ARG A 16 -29.54 16.59 -12.94
C ARG A 16 -29.36 17.69 -11.90
N VAL A 17 -28.75 18.79 -12.31
CA VAL A 17 -28.70 20.01 -11.48
C VAL A 17 -30.09 20.65 -11.45
N ARG A 18 -30.68 20.81 -10.27
CA ARG A 18 -31.96 21.51 -10.10
C ARG A 18 -31.72 23.02 -9.93
N LYS A 19 -32.56 23.85 -10.55
CA LYS A 19 -32.45 25.33 -10.56
C LYS A 19 -32.39 25.96 -9.15
N ARG A 20 -32.98 25.31 -8.13
CA ARG A 20 -32.96 25.73 -6.72
C ARG A 20 -32.35 24.67 -5.79
N ALA A 21 -31.44 23.83 -6.31
CA ALA A 21 -30.84 22.73 -5.55
C ALA A 21 -30.18 23.23 -4.26
N LEU A 22 -29.41 24.32 -4.35
CA LEU A 22 -28.68 24.95 -3.24
C LEU A 22 -29.57 25.62 -2.18
N GLN A 23 -30.90 25.57 -2.32
CA GLN A 23 -31.86 26.17 -1.39
C GLN A 23 -32.80 25.13 -0.75
N SER A 24 -32.98 23.97 -1.38
CA SER A 24 -34.05 23.02 -1.04
C SER A 24 -33.58 21.60 -0.75
N ALA A 25 -32.46 21.18 -1.34
CA ALA A 25 -31.90 19.84 -1.16
C ALA A 25 -30.38 19.96 -1.28
N VAL A 26 -29.75 20.41 -0.19
CA VAL A 26 -28.31 20.67 -0.13
C VAL A 26 -27.63 19.54 0.60
N HIS A 27 -26.58 19.00 0.00
CA HIS A 27 -25.71 18.02 0.63
C HIS A 27 -25.05 18.63 1.88
N PRO A 28 -24.95 17.92 3.02
CA PRO A 28 -24.49 18.48 4.28
C PRO A 28 -23.14 19.22 4.21
N THR A 29 -22.20 18.70 3.43
CA THR A 29 -20.85 19.29 3.30
C THR A 29 -20.86 20.60 2.48
N ILE A 30 -21.74 20.71 1.48
CA ILE A 30 -21.94 21.96 0.74
C ILE A 30 -22.71 22.97 1.59
N ALA A 31 -23.68 22.52 2.39
CA ALA A 31 -24.37 23.39 3.33
C ALA A 31 -23.38 24.00 4.34
N ARG A 32 -22.45 23.19 4.87
CA ARG A 32 -21.36 23.68 5.73
C ARG A 32 -20.49 24.72 5.03
N LEU A 33 -20.03 24.47 3.81
CA LEU A 33 -19.23 25.45 3.05
C LEU A 33 -19.95 26.78 2.85
N LEU A 34 -21.26 26.75 2.57
CA LEU A 34 -22.07 27.97 2.41
C LEU A 34 -22.25 28.72 3.73
N THR A 35 -22.38 28.01 4.84
CA THR A 35 -22.43 28.59 6.18
C THR A 35 -21.09 29.21 6.55
N ASP A 36 -19.98 28.49 6.34
CA ASP A 36 -18.63 28.97 6.65
C ASP A 36 -18.27 30.22 5.85
N ASP A 37 -18.61 30.27 4.55
CA ASP A 37 -18.42 31.46 3.69
C ASP A 37 -19.24 32.65 4.21
N ARG A 38 -20.48 32.40 4.65
CA ARG A 38 -21.33 33.43 5.24
C ARG A 38 -20.73 33.97 6.54
N GLU A 39 -20.30 33.11 7.45
CA GLU A 39 -19.73 33.50 8.74
C GLU A 39 -18.38 34.20 8.59
N ALA A 40 -17.54 33.76 7.66
CA ALA A 40 -16.27 34.41 7.34
C ALA A 40 -16.51 35.84 6.83
N TRP A 41 -17.45 36.00 5.91
CA TRP A 41 -17.83 37.31 5.38
C TRP A 41 -18.44 38.22 6.45
N GLU A 42 -19.31 37.71 7.32
CA GLU A 42 -19.91 38.49 8.41
C GLU A 42 -18.85 38.97 9.41
N ARG A 43 -17.87 38.13 9.76
CA ARG A 43 -16.73 38.49 10.62
C ARG A 43 -15.83 39.56 9.98
N GLN A 44 -15.51 39.42 8.70
CA GLN A 44 -14.66 40.41 8.01
C GLN A 44 -15.37 41.76 7.85
N ARG A 45 -16.67 41.73 7.53
CA ARG A 45 -17.49 42.93 7.41
C ARG A 45 -17.63 43.68 8.74
N SER A 46 -17.72 42.97 9.87
CA SER A 46 -17.83 43.59 11.19
C SER A 46 -16.49 44.14 11.71
N GLN A 47 -15.36 43.56 11.31
CA GLN A 47 -14.03 43.99 11.73
C GLN A 47 -13.50 45.21 10.95
N TYR A 48 -13.92 45.41 9.69
CA TYR A 48 -13.38 46.47 8.84
C TYR A 48 -14.47 47.40 8.30
N LEU A 49 -14.47 48.66 8.77
CA LEU A 49 -15.26 49.75 8.19
C LEU A 49 -14.86 49.95 6.72
N GLY A 50 -15.83 49.82 5.80
CA GLY A 50 -15.59 49.93 4.36
C GLY A 50 -15.24 48.63 3.63
N TYR A 51 -15.43 47.46 4.26
CA TYR A 51 -15.24 46.18 3.58
C TYR A 51 -16.29 45.95 2.47
N HIS A 52 -15.83 45.88 1.23
CA HIS A 52 -16.68 45.78 0.03
C HIS A 52 -16.52 44.45 -0.73
N GLU A 53 -15.82 43.46 -0.18
CA GLU A 53 -15.60 42.19 -0.86
C GLU A 53 -16.88 41.33 -0.89
N LYS A 54 -17.05 40.61 -1.99
CA LYS A 54 -18.18 39.71 -2.21
C LYS A 54 -17.87 38.34 -1.59
N ARG A 55 -18.89 37.69 -1.04
CA ARG A 55 -18.82 36.28 -0.59
C ARG A 55 -18.25 35.38 -1.67
N GLN A 56 -17.44 34.40 -1.28
CA GLN A 56 -16.72 33.51 -2.19
C GLN A 56 -17.66 32.77 -3.13
N PHE A 57 -18.85 32.38 -2.64
CA PHE A 57 -19.83 31.61 -3.41
C PHE A 57 -21.03 32.43 -3.93
N ALA A 58 -20.95 33.77 -3.94
CA ALA A 58 -22.06 34.60 -4.43
C ALA A 58 -22.15 34.67 -5.97
N GLY A 59 -21.03 34.50 -6.68
CA GLY A 59 -20.95 34.62 -8.14
C GLY A 59 -21.65 33.49 -8.91
N ALA A 60 -22.00 33.75 -10.18
CA ALA A 60 -22.65 32.76 -11.05
C ALA A 60 -21.80 31.49 -11.25
N GLY A 61 -20.50 31.66 -11.47
CA GLY A 61 -19.54 30.55 -11.63
C GLY A 61 -19.42 29.65 -10.39
N PRO A 62 -19.05 30.19 -9.21
CA PRO A 62 -19.04 29.43 -7.96
C PRO A 62 -20.37 28.73 -7.63
N ARG A 63 -21.53 29.38 -7.91
CA ARG A 63 -22.85 28.74 -7.71
C ARG A 63 -23.11 27.59 -8.68
N ARG A 64 -22.71 27.72 -9.95
CA ARG A 64 -22.78 26.65 -10.95
C ARG A 64 -21.95 25.45 -10.48
N ARG A 65 -20.71 25.70 -10.06
CA ARG A 65 -19.79 24.67 -9.53
C ARG A 65 -20.37 23.94 -8.31
N LEU A 66 -20.86 24.68 -7.32
CA LEU A 66 -21.51 24.09 -6.15
C LEU A 66 -22.79 23.32 -6.51
N GLY A 67 -23.57 23.80 -7.49
CA GLY A 67 -24.76 23.11 -7.98
C GLY A 67 -24.44 21.76 -8.62
N LEU A 68 -23.37 21.71 -9.43
CA LEU A 68 -22.83 20.48 -10.02
C LEU A 68 -22.38 19.49 -8.94
N LEU A 69 -21.54 19.94 -8.01
CA LEU A 69 -21.07 19.10 -6.91
C LEU A 69 -22.25 18.62 -6.06
N ASN A 70 -23.23 19.47 -5.75
CA ASN A 70 -24.39 19.08 -4.97
C ASN A 70 -25.19 17.95 -5.62
N ALA A 71 -25.46 18.07 -6.91
CA ALA A 71 -26.16 17.02 -7.65
C ALA A 71 -25.35 15.71 -7.68
N LEU A 72 -24.02 15.82 -7.84
CA LEU A 72 -23.12 14.68 -7.87
C LEU A 72 -23.05 13.96 -6.52
N LEU A 73 -22.81 14.69 -5.43
CA LEU A 73 -22.71 14.12 -4.08
C LEU A 73 -24.00 13.40 -3.68
N LEU A 74 -25.16 14.04 -3.89
CA LEU A 74 -26.46 13.41 -3.60
C LEU A 74 -26.70 12.15 -4.43
N ALA A 75 -26.27 12.12 -5.70
CA ALA A 75 -26.39 10.94 -6.55
C ALA A 75 -25.48 9.80 -6.08
N LEU A 76 -24.26 10.12 -5.65
CA LEU A 76 -23.32 9.15 -5.11
C LEU A 76 -23.79 8.58 -3.77
N GLU A 77 -24.33 9.42 -2.88
CA GLU A 77 -24.94 8.97 -1.62
C GLU A 77 -26.13 8.05 -1.85
N LYS A 78 -26.99 8.39 -2.82
CA LYS A 78 -28.09 7.51 -3.23
C LYS A 78 -27.59 6.16 -3.75
N ALA A 79 -26.43 6.13 -4.40
CA ALA A 79 -25.79 4.91 -4.88
C ALA A 79 -25.01 4.14 -3.79
N GLY A 80 -25.07 4.57 -2.52
CA GLY A 80 -24.43 3.90 -1.40
C GLY A 80 -22.96 4.29 -1.16
N ALA A 81 -22.47 5.33 -1.83
CA ALA A 81 -21.16 5.92 -1.55
C ALA A 81 -21.28 6.98 -0.46
N ARG A 82 -20.16 7.31 0.20
CA ARG A 82 -20.05 8.51 1.04
C ARG A 82 -19.22 9.54 0.31
N ALA A 83 -19.66 10.78 0.22
CA ALA A 83 -18.93 11.80 -0.51
C ALA A 83 -18.76 13.07 0.33
N ASP A 84 -17.57 13.66 0.29
CA ASP A 84 -17.23 14.86 1.06
C ASP A 84 -16.46 15.85 0.19
N VAL A 85 -16.55 17.14 0.52
CA VAL A 85 -15.76 18.19 -0.12
C VAL A 85 -14.50 18.37 0.71
N SER A 86 -13.34 18.16 0.09
CA SER A 86 -12.05 18.14 0.79
C SER A 86 -11.37 19.49 0.87
N ASP A 87 -11.90 20.51 0.20
CA ASP A 87 -11.32 21.85 0.17
C ASP A 87 -12.34 22.96 0.48
N ARG A 88 -11.82 24.12 0.89
CA ARG A 88 -12.66 25.30 1.19
C ARG A 88 -13.18 26.00 -0.06
N GLU A 89 -12.61 25.73 -1.23
CA GLU A 89 -13.00 26.38 -2.50
C GLU A 89 -14.14 25.65 -3.23
N GLY A 90 -14.52 24.46 -2.75
CA GLY A 90 -15.50 23.61 -3.40
C GLY A 90 -15.03 23.15 -4.77
N ARG A 91 -13.80 22.64 -4.86
CA ARG A 91 -13.19 22.12 -6.10
C ARG A 91 -12.69 20.69 -5.94
N ALA A 92 -12.33 20.24 -4.76
CA ALA A 92 -11.85 18.90 -4.52
C ALA A 92 -12.87 18.11 -3.71
N ILE A 93 -13.17 16.89 -4.15
CA ILE A 93 -14.06 15.98 -3.44
C ILE A 93 -13.38 14.64 -3.22
N ILE A 94 -13.72 13.99 -2.12
CA ILE A 94 -13.32 12.63 -1.80
C ILE A 94 -14.59 11.78 -1.74
N VAL A 95 -14.59 10.69 -2.50
CA VAL A 95 -15.71 9.76 -2.56
C VAL A 95 -15.25 8.40 -2.05
N THR A 96 -15.86 7.94 -0.96
CA THR A 96 -15.60 6.64 -0.36
C THR A 96 -16.66 5.63 -0.80
N VAL A 97 -16.23 4.55 -1.43
CA VAL A 97 -17.06 3.41 -1.83
C VAL A 97 -16.51 2.18 -1.11
N GLY A 98 -17.25 1.65 -0.15
CA GLY A 98 -16.76 0.57 0.72
C GLY A 98 -15.48 0.99 1.46
N ARG A 99 -14.34 0.38 1.10
CA ARG A 99 -13.01 0.65 1.70
C ARG A 99 -12.09 1.51 0.83
N ILE A 100 -12.57 1.91 -0.34
CA ILE A 100 -11.79 2.69 -1.30
C ILE A 100 -12.21 4.14 -1.26
N ALA A 101 -11.22 5.04 -1.25
CA ALA A 101 -11.44 6.47 -1.33
C ALA A 101 -10.87 7.00 -2.65
N VAL A 102 -11.74 7.55 -3.49
CA VAL A 102 -11.40 8.13 -4.79
C VAL A 102 -11.34 9.65 -4.66
N ARG A 103 -10.20 10.23 -5.05
CA ARG A 103 -10.02 11.68 -5.08
C ARG A 103 -10.48 12.22 -6.44
N CYS A 104 -11.31 13.25 -6.41
CA CYS A 104 -11.74 13.93 -7.63
C CYS A 104 -11.53 15.44 -7.50
N ARG A 105 -11.34 16.11 -8.64
CA ARG A 105 -11.13 17.56 -8.70
C ARG A 105 -11.93 18.18 -9.84
N LEU A 106 -12.49 19.34 -9.57
CA LEU A 106 -13.22 20.17 -10.50
C LEU A 106 -12.39 21.44 -10.74
N GLU A 107 -11.73 21.47 -11.89
CA GLU A 107 -10.89 22.58 -12.31
C GLU A 107 -11.70 23.59 -13.11
N SER A 108 -11.41 24.87 -12.89
CA SER A 108 -12.05 25.99 -13.58
C SER A 108 -11.03 26.70 -14.46
N THR A 109 -11.31 26.82 -15.75
CA THR A 109 -10.54 27.65 -16.67
C THR A 109 -11.38 28.82 -17.14
N TRP A 110 -10.83 30.03 -17.00
CA TRP A 110 -11.49 31.26 -17.44
C TRP A 110 -11.05 31.59 -18.86
N MET A 111 -11.97 31.55 -19.83
CA MET A 111 -11.66 31.99 -21.19
C MET A 111 -12.24 33.38 -21.45
N ARG A 112 -11.41 34.26 -22.04
CA ARG A 112 -11.93 35.47 -22.70
C ARG A 112 -12.46 35.05 -24.05
N THR A 113 -13.77 35.16 -24.27
CA THR A 113 -14.32 34.98 -25.60
C THR A 113 -14.27 36.31 -26.34
N THR A 114 -13.98 36.29 -27.65
CA THR A 114 -13.99 37.50 -28.49
C THR A 114 -15.39 38.03 -28.78
N ARG A 115 -16.44 37.24 -28.47
CA ARG A 115 -17.85 37.54 -28.81
C ARG A 115 -18.72 37.96 -27.62
N SER A 116 -18.26 37.78 -26.37
CA SER A 116 -18.97 38.27 -25.19
C SER A 116 -17.96 38.83 -24.18
N PRO A 117 -18.16 40.06 -23.66
CA PRO A 117 -17.30 40.63 -22.63
C PRO A 117 -17.39 39.89 -21.28
N GLU A 118 -18.34 38.96 -21.12
CA GLU A 118 -18.43 38.09 -19.95
C GLU A 118 -17.44 36.92 -20.05
N ARG A 119 -16.65 36.73 -18.97
CA ARG A 119 -15.77 35.57 -18.81
C ARG A 119 -16.61 34.34 -18.54
N GLU A 120 -16.73 33.45 -19.52
CA GLU A 120 -17.39 32.16 -19.33
C GLU A 120 -16.42 31.19 -18.61
N GLU A 121 -16.83 30.66 -17.46
CA GLU A 121 -16.07 29.67 -16.69
C GLU A 121 -16.30 28.29 -17.31
N ARG A 122 -15.22 27.69 -17.84
CA ARG A 122 -15.22 26.30 -18.29
C ARG A 122 -14.77 25.38 -17.17
N LEU A 123 -15.50 24.29 -16.99
CA LEU A 123 -15.26 23.31 -15.94
C LEU A 123 -14.77 21.99 -16.50
N ASP A 124 -13.69 21.47 -15.90
CA ASP A 124 -13.15 20.15 -16.19
C ASP A 124 -13.19 19.30 -14.91
N PHE A 125 -13.79 18.11 -14.97
CA PHE A 125 -13.87 17.18 -13.85
C PHE A 125 -12.88 16.04 -14.03
N HIS A 126 -12.08 15.80 -12.99
CA HIS A 126 -11.00 14.83 -12.98
C HIS A 126 -11.23 13.82 -11.86
N VAL A 127 -11.10 12.53 -12.19
CA VAL A 127 -11.03 11.45 -11.22
C VAL A 127 -9.59 10.97 -11.23
N HIS A 128 -8.88 11.12 -10.11
CA HIS A 128 -7.48 10.76 -10.02
C HIS A 128 -7.29 9.24 -9.91
N ALA A 129 -6.20 8.74 -10.47
CA ALA A 129 -5.76 7.39 -10.20
C ALA A 129 -5.36 7.25 -8.71
N GLY A 130 -5.61 6.07 -8.14
CA GLY A 130 -5.31 5.80 -6.72
C GLY A 130 -3.86 6.10 -6.32
N GLY A 131 -3.63 6.28 -5.01
CA GLY A 131 -2.34 6.67 -4.46
C GLY A 131 -2.07 8.18 -4.52
N ASN A 132 -0.80 8.58 -4.62
CA ASN A 132 -0.37 9.98 -4.70
C ASN A 132 -0.14 10.48 -6.14
N SER A 133 -0.74 9.79 -7.12
CA SER A 133 -0.62 10.17 -8.52
C SER A 133 -1.52 11.36 -8.85
N ASN A 134 -0.96 12.36 -9.53
CA ASN A 134 -1.74 13.45 -10.12
C ASN A 134 -2.37 13.05 -11.46
N ALA A 135 -2.07 11.86 -11.99
CA ALA A 135 -2.65 11.39 -13.25
C ALA A 135 -4.16 11.17 -13.08
N SER A 136 -4.94 11.75 -14.00
CA SER A 136 -6.38 11.50 -14.06
C SER A 136 -6.65 10.14 -14.68
N ARG A 137 -7.36 9.26 -13.97
CA ARG A 137 -7.89 8.00 -14.50
C ARG A 137 -9.05 8.24 -15.46
N PHE A 138 -9.93 9.17 -15.09
CA PHE A 138 -11.01 9.65 -15.97
C PHE A 138 -11.04 11.17 -15.93
N ALA A 139 -11.42 11.80 -17.06
CA ALA A 139 -11.59 13.23 -17.14
C ALA A 139 -12.75 13.58 -18.08
N TRP A 140 -13.58 14.53 -17.67
CA TRP A 140 -14.66 15.10 -18.47
C TRP A 140 -14.39 16.58 -18.62
N LYS A 141 -14.31 17.05 -19.86
CA LYS A 141 -13.97 18.43 -20.18
C LYS A 141 -15.10 19.09 -20.92
N GLU A 142 -15.37 20.34 -20.57
CA GLU A 142 -16.34 21.14 -21.31
C GLU A 142 -15.84 21.44 -22.72
N ARG A 143 -16.72 21.21 -23.70
CA ARG A 143 -16.46 21.48 -25.12
C ARG A 143 -17.62 22.27 -25.69
N ARG A 144 -17.43 22.86 -26.87
CA ARG A 144 -18.52 23.56 -27.57
C ARG A 144 -19.71 22.61 -27.74
N GLY A 145 -20.84 22.94 -27.11
CA GLY A 145 -22.06 22.14 -27.13
C GLY A 145 -22.17 21.02 -26.08
N LEU A 146 -21.12 20.76 -25.29
CA LEU A 146 -21.14 19.78 -24.21
C LEU A 146 -20.85 20.48 -22.87
N VAL A 147 -21.89 20.58 -22.05
CA VAL A 147 -21.83 21.14 -20.69
C VAL A 147 -21.65 20.02 -19.67
N LEU A 148 -20.90 20.26 -18.60
CA LEU A 148 -20.59 19.23 -17.62
C LEU A 148 -21.85 18.69 -16.91
N GLU A 149 -22.91 19.50 -16.80
CA GLU A 149 -24.20 19.14 -16.22
C GLU A 149 -24.87 17.95 -16.93
N SER A 150 -24.69 17.80 -18.25
CA SER A 150 -25.26 16.67 -18.99
C SER A 150 -24.48 15.37 -18.80
N CYS A 151 -23.20 15.48 -18.41
CA CYS A 151 -22.33 14.34 -18.14
C CYS A 151 -22.41 13.81 -16.70
N LEU A 152 -23.21 14.42 -15.81
CA LEU A 152 -23.28 14.03 -14.39
C LEU A 152 -23.54 12.53 -14.14
N PRO A 153 -24.46 11.85 -14.85
CA PRO A 153 -24.65 10.41 -14.67
C PRO A 153 -23.40 9.60 -15.05
N GLU A 154 -22.71 10.01 -16.11
CA GLU A 154 -21.47 9.36 -16.59
C GLU A 154 -20.31 9.61 -15.62
N ILE A 155 -20.20 10.82 -15.09
CA ILE A 155 -19.20 11.19 -14.07
C ILE A 155 -19.41 10.34 -12.81
N ALA A 156 -20.63 10.28 -12.28
CA ALA A 156 -20.95 9.48 -11.10
C ALA A 156 -20.65 7.99 -11.34
N THR A 157 -21.03 7.47 -12.52
CA THR A 157 -20.70 6.09 -12.92
C THR A 157 -19.19 5.87 -12.98
N GLY A 158 -18.45 6.80 -13.55
CA GLY A 158 -16.99 6.73 -13.66
C GLY A 158 -16.28 6.75 -12.31
N ILE A 159 -16.79 7.49 -11.32
CA ILE A 159 -16.28 7.48 -9.95
C ILE A 159 -16.45 6.10 -9.31
N LEU A 160 -17.64 5.50 -9.42
CA LEU A 160 -17.91 4.16 -8.87
C LEU A 160 -17.04 3.09 -9.56
N VAL A 161 -16.88 3.17 -10.88
CA VAL A 161 -15.99 2.28 -11.63
C VAL A 161 -14.53 2.48 -11.20
N ALA A 162 -14.09 3.72 -10.98
CA ALA A 162 -12.73 4.01 -10.51
C ALA A 162 -12.46 3.36 -9.16
N ALA A 163 -13.43 3.41 -8.24
CA ALA A 163 -13.33 2.79 -6.92
C ALA A 163 -13.20 1.26 -7.01
N GLU A 164 -14.04 0.62 -7.82
CA GLU A 164 -13.99 -0.84 -8.04
C GLU A 164 -12.65 -1.28 -8.66
N LEU A 165 -12.15 -0.52 -9.64
CA LEU A 165 -10.84 -0.81 -10.24
C LEU A 165 -9.72 -0.70 -9.22
N GLU A 166 -9.72 0.34 -8.40
CA GLU A 166 -8.74 0.48 -7.32
C GLU A 166 -8.87 -0.61 -6.25
N GLN A 167 -10.08 -1.08 -5.95
CA GLN A 167 -10.27 -2.24 -5.07
C GLN A 167 -9.58 -3.48 -5.64
N ARG A 168 -9.82 -3.78 -6.92
CA ARG A 168 -9.23 -4.93 -7.60
C ARG A 168 -7.72 -4.83 -7.69
N ASP A 169 -7.19 -3.64 -7.97
CA ASP A 169 -5.75 -3.38 -7.99
C ASP A 169 -5.13 -3.70 -6.62
N ARG A 170 -5.76 -3.29 -5.51
CA ARG A 170 -5.28 -3.56 -4.14
C ARG A 170 -5.37 -5.04 -3.77
N GLU A 171 -6.47 -5.71 -4.12
CA GLU A 171 -6.63 -7.15 -3.86
C GLU A 171 -5.58 -7.96 -4.64
N TRP A 172 -5.33 -7.59 -5.89
CA TRP A 172 -4.28 -8.19 -6.71
C TRP A 172 -2.88 -7.97 -6.13
N GLN A 173 -2.57 -6.75 -5.70
CA GLN A 173 -1.29 -6.44 -5.04
C GLN A 173 -1.10 -7.27 -3.77
N TYR A 174 -2.11 -7.28 -2.90
CA TYR A 174 -2.08 -8.06 -1.65
C TYR A 174 -1.83 -9.55 -1.91
N TYR A 175 -2.53 -10.14 -2.88
CA TYR A 175 -2.35 -11.54 -3.24
C TYR A 175 -0.93 -11.83 -3.76
N ASN A 176 -0.40 -10.98 -4.64
CA ASN A 176 0.97 -11.14 -5.15
C ASN A 176 2.03 -10.99 -4.06
N ASP A 177 1.84 -10.04 -3.14
CA ASP A 177 2.76 -9.85 -2.02
C ASP A 177 2.75 -11.07 -1.08
N LEU A 178 1.57 -11.66 -0.84
CA LEU A 178 1.46 -12.90 -0.07
C LEU A 178 2.21 -14.07 -0.75
N LEU A 179 2.05 -14.23 -2.07
CA LEU A 179 2.78 -15.24 -2.83
C LEU A 179 4.31 -15.01 -2.79
N ARG A 180 4.75 -13.76 -2.86
CA ARG A 180 6.18 -13.42 -2.75
C ARG A 180 6.74 -13.79 -1.38
N LEU A 181 6.04 -13.42 -0.30
CA LEU A 181 6.46 -13.75 1.06
C LEU A 181 6.53 -15.27 1.29
N GLN A 182 5.57 -16.03 0.76
CA GLN A 182 5.60 -17.49 0.83
C GLN A 182 6.79 -18.09 0.06
N ALA A 183 7.06 -17.59 -1.15
CA ALA A 183 8.19 -18.05 -1.95
C ALA A 183 9.54 -17.73 -1.27
N GLU A 184 9.67 -16.55 -0.65
CA GLU A 184 10.86 -16.15 0.11
C GLU A 184 11.06 -17.01 1.35
N ALA A 185 9.99 -17.29 2.10
CA ALA A 185 10.03 -18.18 3.27
C ALA A 185 10.48 -19.59 2.88
N PHE A 186 9.97 -20.14 1.78
CA PHE A 186 10.40 -21.44 1.26
C PHE A 186 11.88 -21.45 0.88
N ARG A 187 12.36 -20.42 0.17
CA ARG A 187 13.77 -20.29 -0.21
C ARG A 187 14.69 -20.13 1.00
N GLU A 188 14.27 -19.43 2.04
CA GLU A 188 15.04 -19.32 3.27
C GLU A 188 15.10 -20.66 4.00
N GLN A 189 13.97 -21.38 4.09
CA GLN A 189 13.94 -22.70 4.71
C GLN A 189 14.88 -23.70 4.02
N GLU A 190 14.89 -23.72 2.68
CA GLU A 190 15.80 -24.56 1.91
C GLU A 190 17.27 -24.15 2.12
N ARG A 191 17.58 -22.85 2.12
CA ARG A 191 18.94 -22.36 2.45
C ARG A 191 19.38 -22.75 3.86
N GLN A 192 18.48 -22.69 4.85
CA GLN A 192 18.78 -23.12 6.21
C GLN A 192 18.99 -24.63 6.31
N ARG A 193 18.20 -25.44 5.58
CA ARG A 193 18.39 -26.89 5.49
C ARG A 193 19.74 -27.23 4.85
N GLU A 194 20.07 -26.59 3.75
CA GLU A 194 21.35 -26.77 3.06
C GLU A 194 22.52 -26.38 3.96
N LYS A 195 22.44 -25.22 4.62
CA LYS A 195 23.45 -24.77 5.58
C LYS A 195 23.65 -25.78 6.72
N ARG A 196 22.55 -26.26 7.33
CA ARG A 196 22.62 -27.29 8.38
C ARG A 196 23.23 -28.59 7.87
N ARG A 197 22.94 -28.99 6.63
CA ARG A 197 23.54 -30.17 5.99
C ARG A 197 25.04 -29.99 5.76
N LEU A 198 25.48 -28.82 5.30
CA LEU A 198 26.89 -28.50 5.12
C LEU A 198 27.62 -28.50 6.48
N GLU A 199 27.07 -27.82 7.49
CA GLU A 199 27.65 -27.80 8.84
C GLU A 199 27.73 -29.20 9.47
N ALA A 200 26.69 -30.03 9.31
CA ALA A 200 26.71 -31.41 9.78
C ALA A 200 27.76 -32.26 9.05
N ARG A 201 27.92 -32.06 7.72
CA ARG A 201 28.95 -32.72 6.93
C ARG A 201 30.35 -32.33 7.38
N ASP A 202 30.60 -31.05 7.61
CA ASP A 202 31.91 -30.55 8.02
C ASP A 202 32.29 -31.05 9.42
N ARG A 203 31.31 -31.10 10.34
CA ARG A 203 31.48 -31.75 11.65
C ARG A 203 31.85 -33.22 11.51
N LEU A 204 31.10 -33.99 10.70
CA LEU A 204 31.38 -35.40 10.49
C LEU A 204 32.78 -35.65 9.90
N ILE A 205 33.22 -34.83 8.95
CA ILE A 205 34.58 -34.92 8.39
C ILE A 205 35.63 -34.64 9.46
N THR A 206 35.37 -33.67 10.34
CA THR A 206 36.28 -33.30 11.44
C THR A 206 36.37 -34.44 12.46
N ASP A 207 35.24 -34.99 12.88
CA ASP A 207 35.17 -36.11 13.82
C ASP A 207 35.90 -37.35 13.25
N ALA A 208 35.69 -37.65 11.95
CA ALA A 208 36.38 -38.75 11.29
C ALA A 208 37.91 -38.56 11.25
N ARG A 209 38.41 -37.32 11.10
CA ARG A 209 39.85 -37.02 11.17
C ARG A 209 40.40 -37.18 12.58
N GLN A 210 39.66 -36.70 13.58
CA GLN A 210 40.05 -36.82 14.99
C GLN A 210 40.12 -38.29 15.44
N LEU A 211 39.15 -39.11 15.03
CA LEU A 211 39.16 -40.54 15.29
C LEU A 211 40.41 -41.22 14.68
N ARG A 212 40.72 -40.92 13.40
CA ARG A 212 41.93 -41.45 12.75
C ARG A 212 43.22 -41.04 13.47
N GLN A 213 43.29 -39.79 13.96
CA GLN A 213 44.45 -39.31 14.73
C GLN A 213 44.58 -40.03 16.08
N ALA A 214 43.48 -40.23 16.79
CA ALA A 214 43.47 -40.99 18.04
C ALA A 214 43.96 -42.44 17.83
N ASP A 215 43.48 -43.10 16.77
CA ASP A 215 43.89 -44.47 16.43
C ASP A 215 45.37 -44.56 16.00
N ALA A 216 45.88 -43.53 15.32
CA ALA A 216 47.30 -43.43 14.99
C ALA A 216 48.17 -43.31 16.26
N ILE A 217 47.76 -42.49 17.24
CA ILE A 217 48.47 -42.38 18.53
C ILE A 217 48.46 -43.72 19.28
N ARG A 218 47.30 -44.39 19.35
CA ARG A 218 47.19 -45.72 19.98
C ARG A 218 48.09 -46.75 19.30
N SER A 219 48.14 -46.72 17.97
CA SER A 219 49.00 -47.60 17.18
C SER A 219 50.48 -47.33 17.41
N LEU A 220 50.87 -46.05 17.50
CA LEU A 220 52.24 -45.64 17.81
C LEU A 220 52.67 -46.13 19.20
N VAL A 221 51.83 -45.93 20.21
CA VAL A 221 52.08 -46.42 21.58
C VAL A 221 52.23 -47.95 21.59
N ALA A 222 51.36 -48.66 20.86
CA ALA A 222 51.42 -50.11 20.75
C ALA A 222 52.68 -50.61 20.04
N ALA A 223 53.19 -49.89 19.03
CA ALA A 223 54.45 -50.19 18.35
C ALA A 223 55.65 -49.89 19.25
N ALA A 224 55.68 -48.72 19.89
CA ALA A 224 56.76 -48.30 20.79
C ALA A 224 56.93 -49.28 21.96
N ARG A 225 55.84 -49.84 22.49
CA ARG A 225 55.89 -50.86 23.55
C ARG A 225 56.57 -52.17 23.12
N ARG A 226 56.57 -52.49 21.82
CA ARG A 226 57.21 -53.71 21.30
C ARG A 226 58.71 -53.52 21.07
N GLU A 227 59.13 -52.31 20.71
CA GLU A 227 60.52 -52.03 20.32
C GLU A 227 61.37 -51.41 21.44
N LEU A 228 60.76 -50.69 22.39
CA LEU A 228 61.44 -50.09 23.53
C LEU A 228 61.22 -50.94 24.79
N ASN A 229 62.23 -51.00 25.67
CA ASN A 229 62.15 -51.68 26.97
C ASN A 229 60.92 -51.19 27.78
N ALA A 230 59.86 -52.00 27.78
CA ALA A 230 58.54 -51.65 28.29
C ALA A 230 58.49 -51.43 29.82
N ASP A 231 59.54 -51.80 30.54
CA ASP A 231 59.62 -51.75 32.00
C ASP A 231 60.20 -50.44 32.56
N SER A 232 60.56 -49.49 31.70
CA SER A 232 61.00 -48.15 32.15
C SER A 232 59.83 -47.33 32.70
N ILE A 233 60.02 -46.75 33.88
CA ILE A 233 59.06 -45.82 34.52
C ILE A 233 58.76 -44.62 33.62
N GLU A 234 59.75 -44.14 32.86
CA GLU A 234 59.57 -43.02 31.93
C GLU A 234 58.64 -43.40 30.76
N PHE A 235 58.77 -44.63 30.25
CA PHE A 235 57.90 -45.15 29.21
C PHE A 235 56.45 -45.28 29.72
N ALA A 236 56.25 -45.78 30.94
CA ALA A 236 54.92 -45.89 31.54
C ALA A 236 54.23 -44.52 31.70
N ARG A 237 54.97 -43.47 32.10
CA ARG A 237 54.45 -42.10 32.19
C ARG A 237 54.09 -41.53 30.82
N TRP A 238 54.95 -41.71 29.82
CA TRP A 238 54.69 -41.27 28.46
C TRP A 238 53.48 -41.98 27.84
N GLN A 239 53.39 -43.31 28.02
CA GLN A 239 52.27 -44.12 27.55
C GLN A 239 50.95 -43.64 28.14
N CYS A 240 50.91 -43.39 29.45
CA CYS A 240 49.71 -42.92 30.15
C CYS A 240 49.24 -41.56 29.60
N TRP A 241 50.18 -40.62 29.41
CA TRP A 241 49.89 -39.33 28.81
C TRP A 241 49.39 -39.46 27.37
N ALA A 242 50.07 -40.21 26.51
CA ALA A 242 49.72 -40.36 25.10
C ALA A 242 48.35 -41.02 24.90
N LEU A 243 48.01 -42.02 25.73
CA LEU A 243 46.69 -42.64 25.71
C LEU A 243 45.59 -41.70 26.22
N THR A 244 45.90 -40.86 27.22
CA THR A 244 44.97 -39.83 27.70
C THR A 244 44.66 -38.81 26.61
N GLU A 245 45.69 -38.36 25.88
CA GLU A 245 45.54 -37.44 24.75
C GLU A 245 44.72 -38.07 23.60
N ALA A 246 45.00 -39.33 23.26
CA ALA A 246 44.23 -40.07 22.26
C ALA A 246 42.74 -40.19 22.64
N ASN A 247 42.43 -40.43 23.91
CA ASN A 247 41.05 -40.53 24.40
C ASN A 247 40.34 -39.17 24.43
N ALA A 248 41.07 -38.08 24.67
CA ALA A 248 40.53 -36.72 24.58
C ALA A 248 40.23 -36.31 23.13
N LEU A 249 41.02 -36.78 22.17
CA LEU A 249 40.82 -36.55 20.73
C LEU A 249 39.73 -37.45 20.13
N ASP A 250 39.53 -38.66 20.65
CA ASP A 250 38.54 -39.60 20.14
C ASP A 250 37.10 -39.07 20.38
N PRO A 251 36.34 -38.72 19.33
CA PRO A 251 35.00 -38.18 19.47
C PRO A 251 34.01 -39.19 20.06
N VAL A 252 34.28 -40.51 19.93
CA VAL A 252 33.45 -41.59 20.49
C VAL A 252 33.68 -41.72 21.98
N GLN A 253 34.94 -41.79 22.42
CA GLN A 253 35.26 -41.92 23.85
C GLN A 253 35.00 -40.63 24.65
N SER A 254 35.20 -39.47 24.03
CA SER A 254 34.89 -38.18 24.66
C SER A 254 33.38 -37.87 24.72
N GLY A 255 32.53 -38.73 24.13
CA GLY A 255 31.07 -38.55 24.09
C GLY A 255 30.61 -37.38 23.23
N ARG A 256 31.49 -36.82 22.38
CA ARG A 256 31.18 -35.67 21.51
C ARG A 256 30.50 -36.07 20.20
N LEU A 257 30.63 -37.33 19.79
CA LEU A 257 29.99 -37.84 18.59
C LEU A 257 28.47 -37.79 18.76
N THR A 258 27.81 -36.98 17.95
CA THR A 258 26.35 -36.88 17.91
C THR A 258 25.83 -37.57 16.66
N LEU A 259 25.05 -38.63 16.84
CA LEU A 259 24.41 -39.36 15.74
C LEU A 259 23.12 -38.66 15.29
N THR A 260 23.23 -37.40 14.86
CA THR A 260 22.09 -36.65 14.31
C THR A 260 22.17 -36.63 12.80
N VAL A 261 21.21 -37.31 12.16
CA VAL A 261 21.02 -37.21 10.71
C VAL A 261 20.30 -35.89 10.41
N PRO A 262 20.89 -34.97 9.63
CA PRO A 262 20.19 -33.75 9.24
C PRO A 262 19.07 -34.12 8.25
N HIS A 263 17.81 -34.08 8.72
CA HIS A 263 16.62 -34.21 7.87
C HIS A 263 16.44 -32.97 7.00
#